data_AF-A0A165QAP0-F1
#
_entry.id   AF-A0A165QAP0-F1
#
_cell.length_a   1.000
_cell.length_b   1.000
_cell.length_c   1.000
_cell.angle_alpha   90.00
_cell.angle_beta   90.00
_cell.angle_gamma   90.00
#
_symmetry.space_group_name_H-M   'P 1'
#
loop_
_entity.id
_entity.type
_entity.pdbx_description
1 polymer ?
#
loop_
_entity_poly.entity_id
_entity_poly.type
_entity_poly.pdbx_seq_one_letter_code
_entity_poly.pdbx_strand_id
1 'polypeptide(L)'
;MSSNTAAGSLHPSQPPSHKSSAPPRDDQAGSALAALEPSTPTPVHPQGPIIAVDLDDVLSQTNAYIAEWHNEHYGSNMTLDDFHYYHYWKNPYWGTPEETNEKVKKFYATSAILNTQPVPGALEGTKRLKELGYRLIIVTARVRNQLEPSWRWLEEHFPGVIESVICIGQFEETVEDEGHEIVTKLTKAEVCRSLHATLLIDDSLDNALSVSAPASPPDHTHKAIPVLLFGDYPWNRRPSHVASPQDYLSFAQRSQLGGNRGREWWRDEDVDLDEVNAEKERGRGGRIRRVRGWEEVVAWVEENKP
;
A
#
# COMPACT_ATOMS: atom_id res chain seq x y z
N MET A 1 -60.80 -10.24 62.04
CA MET A 1 -59.97 -9.13 61.54
C MET A 1 -60.08 -9.14 60.03
N SER A 2 -60.59 -8.02 59.52
CA SER A 2 -60.75 -7.56 58.13
C SER A 2 -59.62 -8.01 57.20
N SER A 3 -59.77 -8.23 55.89
CA SER A 3 -60.85 -8.01 54.91
C SER A 3 -60.31 -8.45 53.53
N ASN A 4 -61.17 -9.06 52.69
CA ASN A 4 -61.38 -8.87 51.23
C ASN A 4 -60.18 -8.57 50.28
N THR A 5 -60.06 -8.97 49.01
CA THR A 5 -60.88 -9.62 47.95
C THR A 5 -59.93 -9.73 46.74
N ALA A 6 -59.84 -10.87 46.05
CA ALA A 6 -60.43 -11.15 44.73
C ALA A 6 -59.52 -10.89 43.50
N ALA A 7 -59.37 -11.97 42.72
CA ALA A 7 -59.40 -12.12 41.26
C ALA A 7 -58.62 -11.15 40.32
N GLY A 8 -57.89 -11.76 39.38
CA GLY A 8 -58.27 -11.65 37.96
C GLY A 8 -57.23 -11.10 36.97
N SER A 9 -56.78 -12.01 36.08
CA SER A 9 -56.48 -11.83 34.64
C SER A 9 -55.30 -10.98 34.12
N LEU A 10 -54.32 -11.71 33.58
CA LEU A 10 -53.84 -11.71 32.18
C LEU A 10 -53.65 -10.36 31.44
N HIS A 11 -52.39 -10.02 31.15
CA HIS A 11 -51.94 -9.67 29.80
C HIS A 11 -50.42 -9.89 29.66
N PRO A 12 -49.90 -10.26 28.47
CA PRO A 12 -48.47 -10.53 28.25
C PRO A 12 -47.70 -9.21 28.16
N SER A 13 -46.60 -9.12 28.90
CA SER A 13 -45.63 -8.02 28.80
C SER A 13 -44.96 -8.01 27.43
N GLN A 14 -45.03 -6.86 26.76
CA GLN A 14 -44.30 -6.53 25.54
C GLN A 14 -42.78 -6.72 25.74
N PRO A 15 -42.03 -7.13 24.71
CA PRO A 15 -40.58 -7.11 24.75
C PRO A 15 -40.05 -5.66 24.74
N PRO A 16 -38.93 -5.37 25.41
CA PRO A 16 -38.40 -4.02 25.51
C PRO A 16 -37.91 -3.51 24.15
N SER A 17 -38.25 -2.25 23.88
CA SER A 17 -37.79 -1.47 22.74
C SER A 17 -36.27 -1.27 22.78
N HIS A 18 -35.54 -1.90 21.87
CA HIS A 18 -34.15 -1.52 21.62
C HIS A 18 -34.14 -0.21 20.84
N LYS A 19 -33.72 0.85 21.53
CA LYS A 19 -33.31 2.12 20.91
C LYS A 19 -32.16 1.81 19.95
N SER A 20 -32.37 2.12 18.67
CA SER A 20 -31.33 2.15 17.65
C SER A 20 -30.33 3.26 17.99
N SER A 21 -29.24 2.92 18.68
CA SER A 21 -28.06 3.79 18.76
C SER A 21 -27.26 3.60 17.48
N ALA A 22 -27.07 4.69 16.72
CA ALA A 22 -26.09 4.74 15.64
C ALA A 22 -24.72 4.26 16.15
N PRO A 23 -23.90 3.60 15.30
CA PRO A 23 -22.57 3.16 15.72
C PRO A 23 -21.74 4.38 16.17
N PRO A 24 -20.89 4.21 17.21
CA PRO A 24 -20.02 5.28 17.66
C PRO A 24 -19.11 5.71 16.51
N ARG A 25 -18.95 7.03 16.34
CA ARG A 25 -17.90 7.59 15.49
C ARG A 25 -16.57 7.11 16.07
N ASP A 26 -15.71 6.61 15.19
CA ASP A 26 -14.47 5.96 15.59
C ASP A 26 -13.43 7.03 16.00
N ASP A 27 -13.45 7.39 17.28
CA ASP A 27 -12.54 8.37 17.88
C ASP A 27 -11.05 7.95 17.72
N GLN A 28 -10.76 6.67 17.47
CA GLN A 28 -9.41 6.17 17.21
C GLN A 28 -8.88 6.56 15.82
N ALA A 29 -9.75 6.62 14.81
CA ALA A 29 -9.37 7.11 13.48
C ALA A 29 -8.98 8.59 13.54
N GLY A 30 -9.68 9.39 14.35
CA GLY A 30 -9.36 10.80 14.59
C GLY A 30 -8.00 11.03 15.25
N SER A 31 -7.61 10.16 16.19
CA SER A 31 -6.28 10.23 16.84
C SER A 31 -5.14 9.82 15.90
N ALA A 32 -5.35 8.80 15.06
CA ALA A 32 -4.37 8.41 14.05
C ALA A 32 -4.20 9.48 12.95
N LEU A 33 -5.29 10.18 12.60
CA LEU A 33 -5.29 11.29 11.66
C LEU A 33 -4.51 12.50 12.19
N ALA A 34 -4.65 12.82 13.47
CA ALA A 34 -3.89 13.91 14.11
C ALA A 34 -2.38 13.60 14.15
N ALA A 35 -2.02 12.33 14.35
CA ALA A 35 -0.63 11.86 14.31
C ALA A 35 0.00 11.83 12.91
N LEU A 36 -0.84 11.83 11.86
CA LEU A 36 -0.42 11.93 10.46
C LEU A 36 -0.19 13.38 10.01
N GLU A 37 -0.48 14.38 10.85
CA GLU A 37 -0.04 15.75 10.60
C GLU A 37 1.46 15.84 10.91
N PRO A 38 2.35 15.95 9.91
CA PRO A 38 3.79 15.97 10.18
C PRO A 38 4.13 17.12 11.12
N SER A 39 4.79 16.78 12.23
CA SER A 39 5.24 17.76 13.22
C SER A 39 6.35 18.63 12.63
N THR A 40 6.10 19.95 12.64
CA THR A 40 6.95 21.05 12.16
C THR A 40 7.59 20.81 10.78
N PRO A 41 6.97 21.33 9.69
CA PRO A 41 7.59 21.24 8.37
C PRO A 41 8.95 21.90 8.41
N THR A 42 9.97 21.26 7.84
CA THR A 42 11.16 21.99 7.36
C THR A 42 10.81 22.44 5.95
N PRO A 43 10.46 23.72 5.68
CA PRO A 43 9.85 23.99 4.41
C PRO A 43 10.60 25.04 3.61
N VAL A 44 11.08 24.60 2.47
CA VAL A 44 11.03 25.46 1.28
C VAL A 44 9.54 25.65 0.87
N HIS A 45 8.65 24.67 1.14
CA HIS A 45 7.22 24.72 0.79
C HIS A 45 6.30 24.08 1.86
N PRO A 46 5.87 24.81 2.91
CA PRO A 46 5.10 24.25 4.03
C PRO A 46 3.64 23.92 3.68
N GLN A 47 3.18 24.38 2.52
CA GLN A 47 1.80 24.23 2.03
C GLN A 47 1.75 23.62 0.61
N GLY A 48 2.84 22.98 0.16
CA GLY A 48 2.86 22.31 -1.15
C GLY A 48 1.87 21.15 -1.22
N PRO A 49 1.34 20.80 -2.42
CA PRO A 49 0.55 19.59 -2.59
C PRO A 49 1.40 18.35 -2.28
N ILE A 50 0.78 17.32 -1.72
CA ILE A 50 1.45 16.07 -1.33
C ILE A 50 1.41 15.08 -2.50
N ILE A 51 2.55 14.48 -2.79
CA ILE A 51 2.69 13.27 -3.61
C ILE A 51 3.11 12.14 -2.66
N ALA A 52 2.27 11.10 -2.57
CA ALA A 52 2.63 9.87 -1.89
C ALA A 52 3.52 9.02 -2.80
N VAL A 53 4.61 8.48 -2.27
CA VAL A 53 5.59 7.69 -3.03
C VAL A 53 5.83 6.38 -2.31
N ASP A 54 5.75 5.25 -3.01
CA ASP A 54 6.22 3.98 -2.44
C ASP A 54 7.75 3.95 -2.33
N LEU A 55 8.26 3.07 -1.47
CA LEU A 55 9.71 2.90 -1.29
C LEU A 55 10.26 1.78 -2.18
N ASP A 56 9.64 0.60 -2.11
CA ASP A 56 10.19 -0.64 -2.65
C ASP A 56 9.90 -0.72 -4.15
N ASP A 57 10.94 -0.89 -4.95
CA ASP A 57 10.95 -0.89 -6.42
C ASP A 57 10.41 0.38 -7.12
N VAL A 58 10.15 1.44 -6.34
CA VAL A 58 9.93 2.83 -6.82
C VAL A 58 11.13 3.73 -6.54
N LEU A 59 11.69 3.64 -5.33
CA LEU A 59 12.91 4.36 -4.95
C LEU A 59 14.09 3.43 -4.72
N SER A 60 13.86 2.26 -4.12
CA SER A 60 14.87 1.26 -3.76
C SER A 60 14.70 -0.01 -4.60
N GLN A 61 15.77 -0.58 -5.16
CA GLN A 61 15.70 -1.80 -5.97
C GLN A 61 15.58 -3.08 -5.09
N THR A 62 14.51 -3.17 -4.31
CA THR A 62 14.30 -4.22 -3.31
C THR A 62 14.17 -5.60 -3.93
N ASN A 63 13.37 -5.76 -4.99
CA ASN A 63 13.20 -7.07 -5.63
C ASN A 63 14.48 -7.54 -6.36
N ALA A 64 15.30 -6.62 -6.87
CA ALA A 64 16.57 -6.99 -7.47
C ALA A 64 17.52 -7.58 -6.41
N TYR A 65 17.62 -6.88 -5.27
CA TYR A 65 18.49 -7.31 -4.18
C TYR A 65 17.99 -8.60 -3.50
N ILE A 66 16.67 -8.75 -3.30
CA ILE A 66 16.12 -9.97 -2.67
C ILE A 66 16.31 -11.20 -3.56
N ALA A 67 16.34 -11.03 -4.89
CA ALA A 67 16.64 -12.10 -5.84
C ALA A 67 18.10 -12.57 -5.69
N GLU A 68 19.06 -11.64 -5.63
CA GLU A 68 20.47 -11.95 -5.38
C GLU A 68 20.66 -12.66 -4.05
N TRP A 69 20.06 -12.13 -2.99
CA TRP A 69 20.08 -12.76 -1.67
C TRP A 69 19.49 -14.18 -1.72
N HIS A 70 18.35 -14.38 -2.40
CA HIS A 70 17.72 -15.70 -2.49
C HIS A 70 18.61 -16.69 -3.27
N ASN A 71 19.29 -16.24 -4.32
CA ASN A 71 20.25 -17.05 -5.09
C ASN A 71 21.42 -17.51 -4.22
N GLU A 72 21.98 -16.61 -3.41
CA GLU A 72 23.08 -16.93 -2.49
C GLU A 72 22.67 -17.90 -1.37
N HIS A 73 21.47 -17.72 -0.79
CA HIS A 73 21.06 -18.44 0.41
C HIS A 73 20.35 -19.78 0.14
N TYR A 74 19.72 -19.91 -1.03
CA TYR A 74 18.92 -21.09 -1.39
C TYR A 74 19.38 -21.77 -2.67
N GLY A 75 20.43 -21.27 -3.33
CA GLY A 75 20.95 -21.84 -4.58
C GLY A 75 19.95 -21.75 -5.73
N SER A 76 19.06 -20.76 -5.71
CA SER A 76 18.15 -20.47 -6.81
C SER A 76 18.86 -19.76 -7.98
N ASN A 77 18.11 -19.47 -9.04
CA ASN A 77 18.55 -18.64 -10.16
C ASN A 77 17.46 -17.62 -10.53
N MET A 78 17.00 -16.89 -9.51
CA MET A 78 15.99 -15.86 -9.60
C MET A 78 16.52 -14.63 -10.32
N THR A 79 15.64 -14.05 -11.11
CA THR A 79 15.74 -12.75 -11.76
C THR A 79 14.47 -11.95 -11.47
N LEU A 80 14.43 -10.67 -11.86
CA LEU A 80 13.20 -9.86 -11.74
C LEU A 80 12.03 -10.46 -12.53
N ASP A 81 12.28 -11.19 -13.61
CA ASP A 81 11.25 -11.83 -14.43
C ASP A 81 10.46 -12.90 -13.67
N ASP A 82 11.04 -13.47 -12.60
CA ASP A 82 10.40 -14.48 -11.75
C ASP A 82 9.38 -13.87 -10.76
N PHE A 83 9.39 -12.56 -10.53
CA PHE A 83 8.43 -11.90 -9.64
C PHE A 83 7.12 -11.63 -10.39
N HIS A 84 6.31 -12.67 -10.57
CA HIS A 84 5.05 -12.59 -11.32
C HIS A 84 3.89 -11.92 -10.57
N TYR A 85 3.96 -11.85 -9.23
CA TYR A 85 2.95 -11.29 -8.34
C TYR A 85 3.61 -10.53 -7.19
N TYR A 86 2.89 -9.57 -6.61
CA TYR A 86 3.31 -8.84 -5.41
C TYR A 86 3.60 -9.77 -4.22
N HIS A 87 2.73 -10.76 -3.99
CA HIS A 87 2.93 -11.71 -2.89
C HIS A 87 3.88 -12.84 -3.27
N TYR A 88 5.04 -12.90 -2.61
CA TYR A 88 6.15 -13.79 -2.98
C TYR A 88 5.81 -15.29 -3.08
N TRP A 89 4.92 -15.85 -2.26
CA TRP A 89 4.57 -17.29 -2.35
C TRP A 89 3.92 -17.65 -3.70
N LYS A 90 3.36 -16.66 -4.39
CA LYS A 90 2.78 -16.82 -5.73
C LYS A 90 3.84 -16.80 -6.83
N ASN A 91 5.12 -16.64 -6.50
CA ASN A 91 6.25 -16.62 -7.43
C ASN A 91 7.06 -17.92 -7.34
N PRO A 92 7.82 -18.29 -8.40
CA PRO A 92 8.77 -19.39 -8.36
C PRO A 92 9.75 -19.25 -7.18
N TYR A 93 10.34 -20.38 -6.75
CA TYR A 93 11.36 -20.48 -5.69
C TYR A 93 10.93 -20.18 -4.25
N TRP A 94 9.86 -19.42 -4.01
CA TRP A 94 9.48 -18.98 -2.66
C TRP A 94 8.83 -20.06 -1.78
N GLY A 95 8.05 -20.95 -2.37
CA GLY A 95 7.39 -22.05 -1.64
C GLY A 95 5.99 -21.69 -1.15
N THR A 96 5.49 -22.38 -0.11
CA THR A 96 4.20 -22.06 0.52
C THR A 96 4.22 -20.70 1.23
N PRO A 97 3.07 -20.13 1.63
CA PRO A 97 3.04 -18.93 2.46
C PRO A 97 3.90 -19.04 3.73
N GLU A 98 3.92 -20.20 4.39
CA GLU A 98 4.73 -20.43 5.58
C GLU A 98 6.23 -20.37 5.26
N GLU A 99 6.69 -21.09 4.23
CA GLU A 99 8.08 -21.08 3.79
C GLU A 99 8.51 -19.68 3.34
N THR A 100 7.62 -18.98 2.64
CA THR A 100 7.83 -17.60 2.19
C THR A 100 8.00 -16.67 3.38
N ASN A 101 7.13 -16.76 4.39
CA ASN A 101 7.22 -15.95 5.60
C ASN A 101 8.54 -16.19 6.35
N GLU A 102 9.03 -17.43 6.41
CA GLU A 102 10.33 -17.74 7.01
C GLU A 102 11.50 -17.12 6.23
N LYS A 103 11.46 -17.18 4.89
CA LYS A 103 12.47 -16.56 4.02
C LYS A 103 12.48 -15.04 4.16
N VAL A 104 11.31 -14.41 4.10
CA VAL A 104 11.14 -12.97 4.28
C VAL A 104 11.67 -12.54 5.65
N LYS A 105 11.32 -13.25 6.74
CA LYS A 105 11.87 -12.96 8.07
C LYS A 105 13.39 -13.05 8.11
N LYS A 106 14.00 -14.05 7.46
CA LYS A 106 15.46 -14.18 7.39
C LYS A 106 16.10 -13.04 6.61
N PHE A 107 15.50 -12.64 5.49
CA PHE A 107 15.95 -11.49 4.70
C PHE A 107 15.94 -10.20 5.56
N TYR A 108 14.81 -9.86 6.17
CA TYR A 108 14.68 -8.65 7.00
C TYR A 108 15.41 -8.70 8.34
N ALA A 109 15.84 -9.88 8.81
CA ALA A 109 16.71 -10.00 9.98
C ALA A 109 18.17 -9.58 9.69
N THR A 110 18.53 -9.47 8.41
CA THR A 110 19.83 -8.93 7.99
C THR A 110 19.73 -7.42 7.76
N SER A 111 20.86 -6.72 7.73
CA SER A 111 20.95 -5.32 7.28
C SER A 111 20.88 -5.19 5.76
N ALA A 112 20.49 -6.25 5.04
CA ALA A 112 20.70 -6.33 3.60
C ALA A 112 19.81 -5.36 2.81
N ILE A 113 18.65 -4.96 3.36
CA ILE A 113 17.80 -3.95 2.73
C ILE A 113 18.43 -2.56 2.69
N LEU A 114 19.37 -2.26 3.61
CA LEU A 114 20.16 -1.03 3.60
C LEU A 114 21.19 -1.00 2.46
N ASN A 115 21.48 -2.14 1.82
CA ASN A 115 22.45 -2.22 0.73
C ASN A 115 21.79 -2.13 -0.66
N THR A 116 20.47 -1.99 -0.71
CA THR A 116 19.73 -1.80 -1.95
C THR A 116 20.20 -0.54 -2.65
N GLN A 117 20.25 -0.59 -3.99
CA GLN A 117 20.60 0.58 -4.80
C GLN A 117 19.34 1.40 -5.12
N PRO A 118 19.46 2.73 -5.26
CA PRO A 118 18.36 3.53 -5.76
C PRO A 118 17.93 3.10 -7.17
N VAL A 119 16.62 3.17 -7.43
CA VAL A 119 16.07 3.01 -8.78
C VAL A 119 16.67 4.11 -9.69
N PRO A 120 17.12 3.78 -10.92
CA PRO A 120 17.71 4.75 -11.83
C PRO A 120 16.82 5.98 -12.05
N GLY A 121 17.41 7.17 -11.89
CA GLY A 121 16.73 8.46 -12.04
C GLY A 121 15.85 8.86 -10.86
N ALA A 122 15.76 8.06 -9.80
CA ALA A 122 14.90 8.37 -8.64
C ALA A 122 15.32 9.64 -7.92
N LEU A 123 16.63 9.84 -7.70
CA LEU A 123 17.14 11.02 -7.01
C LEU A 123 16.85 12.30 -7.81
N GLU A 124 17.11 12.27 -9.11
CA GLU A 124 16.85 13.39 -10.01
C GLU A 124 15.34 13.67 -10.12
N GLY A 125 14.54 12.62 -10.27
CA GLY A 125 13.09 12.72 -10.38
C GLY A 125 12.45 13.31 -9.13
N THR A 126 12.77 12.77 -7.96
CA THR A 126 12.24 13.27 -6.68
C THR A 126 12.72 14.69 -6.37
N LYS A 127 13.99 15.04 -6.65
CA LYS A 127 14.47 16.43 -6.57
C LYS A 127 13.65 17.35 -7.46
N ARG A 128 13.39 16.94 -8.71
CA ARG A 128 12.60 17.74 -9.64
C ARG A 128 11.15 17.94 -9.16
N LEU A 129 10.51 16.91 -8.62
CA LEU A 129 9.18 17.06 -8.01
C LEU A 129 9.19 18.05 -6.84
N LYS A 130 10.23 17.99 -5.99
CA LYS A 130 10.40 18.97 -4.90
C LYS A 130 10.59 20.39 -5.42
N GLU A 131 11.40 20.59 -6.46
CA GLU A 131 11.59 21.90 -7.11
C GLU A 131 10.30 22.47 -7.72
N LEU A 132 9.40 21.60 -8.17
CA LEU A 132 8.07 21.97 -8.65
C LEU A 132 7.11 22.37 -7.51
N GLY A 133 7.54 22.26 -6.25
CA GLY A 133 6.80 22.68 -5.07
C GLY A 133 6.00 21.56 -4.38
N TYR A 134 6.22 20.31 -4.77
CA TYR A 134 5.56 19.17 -4.14
C TYR A 134 6.26 18.72 -2.87
N ARG A 135 5.46 18.26 -1.91
CA ARG A 135 5.90 17.56 -0.70
C ARG A 135 5.88 16.07 -0.95
N LEU A 136 6.99 15.39 -0.71
CA LEU A 136 7.13 13.96 -0.96
C LEU A 136 7.07 13.20 0.37
N ILE A 137 6.02 12.41 0.52
CA ILE A 137 5.81 11.56 1.71
C ILE A 137 5.90 10.11 1.27
N ILE A 138 6.78 9.33 1.91
CA ILE A 138 6.88 7.91 1.66
C ILE A 138 5.72 7.21 2.36
N VAL A 139 5.01 6.37 1.62
CA VAL A 139 4.00 5.47 2.19
C VAL A 139 4.40 4.07 1.81
N THR A 140 4.76 3.21 2.77
CA THR A 140 5.36 1.90 2.51
C THR A 140 4.74 0.80 3.38
N ALA A 141 4.67 -0.42 2.86
CA ALA A 141 4.21 -1.61 3.61
C ALA A 141 5.29 -2.21 4.53
N ARG A 142 6.47 -1.59 4.63
CA ARG A 142 7.49 -1.99 5.59
C ARG A 142 6.95 -1.93 7.02
N VAL A 143 7.47 -2.82 7.86
CA VAL A 143 7.13 -2.92 9.27
C VAL A 143 7.95 -1.94 10.13
N ARG A 144 7.45 -1.56 11.31
CA ARG A 144 8.03 -0.56 12.24
C ARG A 144 9.52 -0.70 12.47
N ASN A 145 10.01 -1.92 12.69
CA ASN A 145 11.43 -2.15 12.95
C ASN A 145 12.33 -1.87 11.73
N GLN A 146 11.75 -1.60 10.55
CA GLN A 146 12.46 -1.17 9.35
C GLN A 146 12.38 0.34 9.12
N LEU A 147 11.66 1.10 9.96
CA LEU A 147 11.42 2.53 9.75
C LEU A 147 12.71 3.34 9.86
N GLU A 148 13.37 3.29 11.01
CA GLU A 148 14.69 3.91 11.23
C GLU A 148 15.76 3.47 10.20
N PRO A 149 15.93 2.16 9.88
CA PRO A 149 16.77 1.73 8.77
C PRO A 149 16.39 2.38 7.42
N SER A 150 15.10 2.44 7.10
CA SER A 150 14.61 3.03 5.85
C SER A 150 14.89 4.53 5.80
N TRP A 151 14.71 5.24 6.90
CA TRP A 151 15.01 6.67 6.99
C TRP A 151 16.50 6.95 6.78
N ARG A 152 17.39 6.18 7.41
CA ARG A 152 18.84 6.31 7.18
C ARG A 152 19.22 6.10 5.72
N TRP A 153 18.63 5.08 5.07
CA TRP A 153 18.85 4.83 3.66
C TRP A 153 18.34 5.99 2.78
N LEU A 154 17.19 6.57 3.13
CA LEU A 154 16.65 7.74 2.43
C LEU A 154 17.52 8.99 2.62
N GLU A 155 18.05 9.24 3.81
CA GLU A 155 18.95 10.38 4.04
C GLU A 155 20.28 10.23 3.30
N GLU A 156 20.78 8.99 3.15
CA GLU A 156 21.99 8.72 2.37
C GLU A 156 21.76 8.94 0.86
N HIS A 157 20.65 8.43 0.32
CA HIS A 157 20.43 8.41 -1.14
C HIS A 157 19.57 9.57 -1.66
N PHE A 158 18.73 10.18 -0.83
CA PHE A 158 17.77 11.24 -1.14
C PHE A 158 17.89 12.44 -0.17
N PRO A 159 19.10 12.96 0.08
CA PRO A 159 19.36 13.91 1.16
C PRO A 159 18.49 15.17 1.02
N GLY A 160 17.67 15.40 2.04
CA GLY A 160 16.78 16.56 2.11
C GLY A 160 15.75 16.62 0.99
N VAL A 161 15.32 15.49 0.43
CA VAL A 161 14.25 15.44 -0.60
C VAL A 161 12.92 14.97 0.00
N ILE A 162 12.97 13.94 0.85
CA ILE A 162 11.82 13.31 1.47
C ILE A 162 11.42 14.04 2.75
N GLU A 163 10.11 14.21 2.97
CA GLU A 163 9.60 14.90 4.15
C GLU A 163 9.33 13.96 5.33
N SER A 164 8.73 12.80 5.09
CA SER A 164 8.39 11.82 6.11
C SER A 164 8.16 10.42 5.53
N VAL A 165 8.12 9.42 6.41
CA VAL A 165 7.85 8.01 6.08
C VAL A 165 6.70 7.49 6.94
N ILE A 166 5.72 6.88 6.28
CA ILE A 166 4.55 6.25 6.91
C ILE A 166 4.54 4.75 6.56
N CYS A 167 4.62 3.92 7.59
CA CYS A 167 4.49 2.46 7.52
C CYS A 167 3.02 2.03 7.65
N ILE A 168 2.51 1.25 6.70
CA ILE A 168 1.12 0.78 6.66
C ILE A 168 0.98 -0.70 7.05
N GLY A 169 -0.26 -1.08 7.40
CA GLY A 169 -0.65 -2.50 7.51
C GLY A 169 -0.12 -3.24 8.74
N GLN A 170 0.25 -2.53 9.81
CA GLN A 170 0.74 -3.18 11.03
C GLN A 170 -0.34 -3.31 12.10
N PHE A 171 -0.38 -4.44 12.83
CA PHE A 171 -1.32 -4.69 13.93
C PHE A 171 -1.09 -3.81 15.17
N GLU A 172 -0.07 -2.97 15.18
CA GLU A 172 0.24 -2.03 16.25
C GLU A 172 -0.69 -0.81 16.19
N GLU A 173 -1.02 -0.23 17.35
CA GLU A 173 -1.73 1.05 17.40
C GLU A 173 -0.91 2.14 16.70
N THR A 174 -1.55 3.19 16.18
CA THR A 174 -0.82 4.30 15.56
C THR A 174 0.05 4.96 16.63
N VAL A 175 1.36 4.98 16.41
CA VAL A 175 2.33 5.59 17.31
C VAL A 175 3.25 6.47 16.50
N GLU A 176 3.39 7.73 16.93
CA GLU A 176 4.47 8.61 16.51
C GLU A 176 5.75 8.16 17.22
N ASP A 177 6.82 7.90 16.46
CA ASP A 177 8.16 7.85 17.03
C ASP A 177 8.75 9.27 17.07
N GLU A 178 9.83 9.50 17.80
CA GLU A 178 10.40 10.83 18.08
C GLU A 178 10.97 11.60 16.83
N GLY A 179 10.35 11.52 15.63
CA GLY A 179 10.83 12.09 14.36
C GLY A 179 9.87 11.99 13.15
N HIS A 180 10.44 11.90 11.93
CA HIS A 180 9.77 11.92 10.60
C HIS A 180 8.98 10.63 10.26
N GLU A 181 8.57 9.86 11.27
CA GLU A 181 8.30 8.44 11.19
C GLU A 181 6.96 8.08 11.84
N ILE A 182 6.06 7.42 11.10
CA ILE A 182 4.70 7.08 11.57
C ILE A 182 4.34 5.64 11.20
N VAL A 183 3.68 4.92 12.11
CA VAL A 183 3.16 3.55 11.88
C VAL A 183 1.65 3.54 11.98
N THR A 184 0.94 2.83 11.09
CA THR A 184 -0.53 2.76 11.12
C THR A 184 -1.12 1.43 10.64
N LYS A 185 -2.34 1.11 11.10
CA LYS A 185 -3.21 0.02 10.61
C LYS A 185 -3.88 0.34 9.28
N LEU A 186 -3.87 1.61 8.87
CA LEU A 186 -4.54 2.07 7.68
C LEU A 186 -3.93 1.44 6.43
N THR A 187 -4.79 1.18 5.44
CA THR A 187 -4.38 0.84 4.08
C THR A 187 -3.73 2.04 3.40
N LYS A 188 -2.99 1.78 2.32
CA LYS A 188 -2.39 2.85 1.52
C LYS A 188 -3.41 3.86 1.00
N ALA A 189 -4.58 3.36 0.60
CA ALA A 189 -5.68 4.20 0.13
C ALA A 189 -6.23 5.11 1.23
N GLU A 190 -6.35 4.63 2.46
CA GLU A 190 -6.75 5.44 3.60
C GLU A 190 -5.69 6.49 3.93
N VAL A 191 -4.41 6.10 4.01
CA VAL A 191 -3.31 7.06 4.26
C VAL A 191 -3.26 8.15 3.19
N CYS A 192 -3.34 7.80 1.90
CA CYS A 192 -3.32 8.79 0.82
C CYS A 192 -4.48 9.78 0.92
N ARG A 193 -5.69 9.32 1.31
CA ARG A 193 -6.85 10.20 1.52
C ARG A 193 -6.65 11.10 2.74
N SER A 194 -6.17 10.55 3.85
CA SER A 194 -5.87 11.30 5.08
C SER A 194 -4.85 12.43 4.84
N LEU A 195 -3.80 12.14 4.07
CA LEU A 195 -2.79 13.11 3.69
C LEU A 195 -3.29 14.15 2.68
N HIS A 196 -4.49 13.98 2.11
CA HIS A 196 -4.96 14.74 0.96
C HIS A 196 -3.95 14.68 -0.21
N ALA A 197 -3.36 13.49 -0.42
CA ALA A 197 -2.40 13.29 -1.49
C ALA A 197 -3.05 13.56 -2.85
N THR A 198 -2.35 14.29 -3.70
CA THR A 198 -2.78 14.65 -5.05
C THR A 198 -2.41 13.58 -6.09
N LEU A 199 -1.46 12.72 -5.73
CA LEU A 199 -0.91 11.66 -6.57
C LEU A 199 -0.34 10.56 -5.68
N LEU A 200 -0.44 9.31 -6.14
CA LEU A 200 0.37 8.20 -5.66
C LEU A 200 1.30 7.70 -6.77
N ILE A 201 2.56 7.42 -6.44
CA ILE A 201 3.53 6.71 -7.28
C ILE A 201 3.84 5.38 -6.60
N ASP A 202 3.49 4.26 -7.22
CA ASP A 202 3.51 2.93 -6.60
C ASP A 202 3.75 1.86 -7.66
N ASP A 203 4.52 0.83 -7.34
CA ASP A 203 4.77 -0.29 -8.25
C ASP A 203 3.70 -1.40 -8.13
N SER A 204 2.88 -1.41 -7.08
CA SER A 204 1.85 -2.42 -6.84
C SER A 204 0.53 -2.09 -7.53
N LEU A 205 0.07 -3.00 -8.40
CA LEU A 205 -1.23 -2.87 -9.04
C LEU A 205 -2.39 -2.90 -8.03
N ASP A 206 -2.30 -3.71 -6.97
CA ASP A 206 -3.35 -3.78 -5.94
C ASP A 206 -3.48 -2.44 -5.19
N ASN A 207 -2.36 -1.79 -4.86
CA ASN A 207 -2.35 -0.46 -4.27
C ASN A 207 -2.93 0.57 -5.24
N ALA A 208 -2.51 0.52 -6.51
CA ALA A 208 -3.01 1.43 -7.54
C ALA A 208 -4.53 1.31 -7.72
N LEU A 209 -5.07 0.09 -7.76
CA LEU A 209 -6.50 -0.18 -7.85
C LEU A 209 -7.26 0.35 -6.63
N SER A 210 -6.72 0.15 -5.43
CA SER A 210 -7.33 0.55 -4.16
C SER A 210 -7.34 2.07 -3.97
N VAL A 211 -6.23 2.75 -4.23
CA VAL A 211 -6.09 4.20 -4.05
C VAL A 211 -6.92 4.98 -5.08
N SER A 212 -6.93 4.52 -6.33
CA SER A 212 -7.73 5.13 -7.40
C SER A 212 -9.22 4.78 -7.31
N ALA A 213 -9.65 3.90 -6.39
CA ALA A 213 -11.05 3.60 -6.21
C ALA A 213 -11.81 4.83 -5.66
N PRO A 214 -13.08 5.03 -6.08
CA PRO A 214 -13.91 6.09 -5.52
C PRO A 214 -14.06 5.91 -4.00
N ALA A 215 -14.13 7.02 -3.26
CA ALA A 215 -14.41 6.98 -1.84
C ALA A 215 -15.74 6.27 -1.57
N SER A 216 -15.78 5.46 -0.50
CA SER A 216 -16.98 4.74 -0.06
C SER A 216 -17.17 4.97 1.45
N PRO A 217 -18.26 5.66 1.89
CA PRO A 217 -19.32 6.24 1.06
C PRO A 217 -18.79 7.36 0.13
N PRO A 218 -19.51 7.70 -0.95
CA PRO A 218 -19.10 8.77 -1.86
C PRO A 218 -18.83 10.05 -1.09
N ASP A 219 -17.56 10.46 -1.09
CA ASP A 219 -17.14 11.71 -0.50
C ASP A 219 -16.94 12.73 -1.62
N HIS A 220 -17.73 13.81 -1.57
CA HIS A 220 -17.65 14.89 -2.55
C HIS A 220 -16.58 15.93 -2.20
N THR A 221 -15.93 15.80 -1.04
CA THR A 221 -14.90 16.73 -0.56
C THR A 221 -13.49 16.33 -1.01
N HIS A 222 -13.24 15.05 -1.27
CA HIS A 222 -11.95 14.56 -1.76
C HIS A 222 -11.97 14.30 -3.27
N LYS A 223 -11.01 14.91 -3.98
CA LYS A 223 -10.74 14.60 -5.39
C LYS A 223 -10.21 13.17 -5.49
N ALA A 224 -10.59 12.48 -6.56
CA ALA A 224 -10.06 11.15 -6.83
C ALA A 224 -8.54 11.22 -7.06
N ILE A 225 -7.80 10.30 -6.44
CA ILE A 225 -6.34 10.30 -6.45
C ILE A 225 -5.86 9.52 -7.68
N PRO A 226 -5.27 10.17 -8.71
CA PRO A 226 -4.60 9.45 -9.79
C PRO A 226 -3.40 8.68 -9.27
N VAL A 227 -3.05 7.59 -9.95
CA VAL A 227 -1.91 6.74 -9.60
C VAL A 227 -1.00 6.58 -10.80
N LEU A 228 0.30 6.81 -10.60
CA LEU A 228 1.33 6.39 -11.53
C LEU A 228 1.82 5.00 -11.11
N LEU A 229 1.40 3.98 -11.86
CA LEU A 229 1.86 2.60 -11.68
C LEU A 229 3.28 2.50 -12.22
N PHE A 230 4.25 2.48 -11.31
CA PHE A 230 5.65 2.63 -11.60
C PHE A 230 6.28 1.32 -12.10
N GLY A 231 7.13 1.45 -13.11
CA GLY A 231 7.89 0.37 -13.70
C GLY A 231 7.10 -0.49 -14.68
N ASP A 232 7.84 -1.19 -15.52
CA ASP A 232 7.35 -2.30 -16.32
C ASP A 232 7.75 -3.63 -15.68
N TYR A 233 7.22 -3.87 -14.50
CA TYR A 233 7.57 -5.03 -13.69
C TYR A 233 6.59 -6.18 -13.89
N PRO A 234 7.03 -7.45 -13.89
CA PRO A 234 6.10 -8.56 -14.10
C PRO A 234 5.01 -8.66 -13.01
N TRP A 235 5.30 -8.27 -11.77
CA TRP A 235 4.36 -8.34 -10.64
C TRP A 235 3.25 -7.30 -10.68
N ASN A 236 3.41 -6.25 -11.49
CA ASN A 236 2.45 -5.15 -11.57
C ASN A 236 1.55 -5.24 -12.82
N ARG A 237 1.60 -6.36 -13.54
CA ARG A 237 0.72 -6.66 -14.66
C ARG A 237 -0.61 -7.28 -14.23
N ARG A 238 -0.67 -7.84 -13.02
CA ARG A 238 -1.82 -8.61 -12.53
C ARG A 238 -2.06 -8.41 -11.03
N PRO A 239 -3.31 -8.51 -10.54
CA PRO A 239 -3.63 -8.41 -9.14
C PRO A 239 -3.07 -9.59 -8.35
N SER A 240 -2.76 -9.36 -7.08
CA SER A 240 -2.25 -10.39 -6.19
C SER A 240 -3.16 -10.56 -4.98
N HIS A 241 -4.43 -10.89 -5.23
CA HIS A 241 -5.47 -11.05 -4.20
C HIS A 241 -5.11 -12.01 -3.06
N VAL A 242 -5.74 -11.80 -1.90
CA VAL A 242 -5.64 -12.65 -0.69
C VAL A 242 -7.02 -12.88 -0.07
N ALA A 243 -8.04 -13.03 -0.92
CA ALA A 243 -9.44 -13.03 -0.53
C ALA A 243 -10.03 -14.44 -0.34
N SER A 244 -9.43 -15.45 -0.97
CA SER A 244 -9.91 -16.84 -0.89
C SER A 244 -8.79 -17.82 -0.57
N PRO A 245 -9.10 -19.06 -0.12
CA PRO A 245 -8.09 -20.10 0.08
C PRO A 245 -7.25 -20.40 -1.17
N GLN A 246 -7.80 -20.18 -2.37
CA GLN A 246 -7.06 -20.37 -3.63
C GLN A 246 -5.93 -19.35 -3.79
N ASP A 247 -6.05 -18.16 -3.20
CA ASP A 247 -5.02 -17.12 -3.23
C ASP A 247 -3.78 -17.48 -2.40
N TYR A 248 -3.91 -18.40 -1.46
CA TYR A 248 -2.80 -18.86 -0.62
C TYR A 248 -2.05 -20.06 -1.22
N LEU A 249 -2.45 -20.52 -2.41
CA LEU A 249 -1.69 -21.54 -3.13
C LEU A 249 -0.36 -20.97 -3.64
N SER A 250 0.71 -21.72 -3.42
CA SER A 250 2.03 -21.37 -3.96
C SER A 250 2.06 -21.46 -5.48
N PHE A 251 3.05 -20.83 -6.10
CA PHE A 251 3.29 -20.95 -7.54
C PHE A 251 3.36 -22.42 -7.99
N ALA A 252 4.07 -23.25 -7.23
CA ALA A 252 4.21 -24.67 -7.52
C ALA A 252 2.87 -25.41 -7.43
N GLN A 253 2.05 -25.12 -6.42
CA GLN A 253 0.70 -25.70 -6.28
C GLN A 253 -0.21 -25.28 -7.43
N ARG A 254 -0.23 -23.99 -7.78
CA ARG A 254 -1.03 -23.45 -8.92
C ARG A 254 -0.59 -24.05 -10.26
N SER A 255 0.72 -24.25 -10.45
CA SER A 255 1.28 -24.87 -11.66
C SER A 255 0.94 -26.35 -11.82
N GLN A 256 0.62 -27.04 -10.72
CA GLN A 256 0.22 -28.45 -10.75
C GLN A 256 -1.26 -28.67 -11.03
N LEU A 257 -2.10 -27.63 -10.93
CA LEU A 257 -3.53 -27.71 -11.22
C LEU A 257 -3.78 -28.12 -12.67
N GLY A 258 -4.87 -28.87 -12.89
CA GLY A 258 -5.28 -29.30 -14.22
C GLY A 258 -5.47 -28.10 -15.14
N GLY A 259 -4.74 -28.08 -16.26
CA GLY A 259 -4.75 -26.97 -17.22
C GLY A 259 -3.51 -26.08 -17.18
N ASN A 260 -2.76 -26.03 -16.08
CA ASN A 260 -1.65 -25.08 -15.91
C ASN A 260 -0.25 -25.66 -16.21
N ARG A 261 -0.16 -26.98 -16.39
CA ARG A 261 1.14 -27.65 -16.57
C ARG A 261 1.81 -27.24 -17.88
N GLY A 262 3.04 -26.75 -17.77
CA GLY A 262 3.89 -26.42 -18.93
C GLY A 262 3.45 -25.16 -19.69
N ARG A 263 2.52 -24.36 -19.15
CA ARG A 263 2.12 -23.07 -19.71
C ARG A 263 2.42 -21.93 -18.73
N GLU A 264 2.59 -20.73 -19.27
CA GLU A 264 2.69 -19.49 -18.49
C GLU A 264 1.30 -19.01 -18.05
N TRP A 265 0.60 -19.82 -17.25
CA TRP A 265 -0.82 -19.62 -16.88
C TRP A 265 -1.08 -18.28 -16.18
N TRP A 266 -0.07 -17.66 -15.57
CA TRP A 266 -0.20 -16.38 -14.90
C TRP A 266 -0.45 -15.21 -15.89
N ARG A 267 -0.04 -15.35 -17.17
CA ARG A 267 -0.30 -14.32 -18.19
C ARG A 267 -1.79 -14.18 -18.51
N ASP A 268 -2.57 -15.22 -18.27
CA ASP A 268 -4.02 -15.20 -18.44
C ASP A 268 -4.71 -14.28 -17.41
N GLU A 269 -3.98 -13.80 -16.39
CA GLU A 269 -4.46 -12.94 -15.31
C GLU A 269 -4.01 -11.48 -15.46
N ASP A 270 -3.33 -11.15 -16.57
CA ASP A 270 -2.92 -9.78 -16.87
C ASP A 270 -4.13 -8.87 -17.05
N VAL A 271 -4.05 -7.68 -16.47
CA VAL A 271 -5.12 -6.69 -16.49
C VAL A 271 -4.90 -5.67 -17.60
N ASP A 272 -5.95 -5.38 -18.35
CA ASP A 272 -6.01 -4.24 -19.25
C ASP A 272 -6.36 -2.96 -18.46
N LEU A 273 -5.38 -2.05 -18.36
CA LEU A 273 -5.58 -0.78 -17.66
C LEU A 273 -6.56 0.16 -18.37
N ASP A 274 -6.77 0.01 -19.68
CA ASP A 274 -7.76 0.82 -20.40
C ASP A 274 -9.19 0.41 -20.01
N GLU A 275 -9.45 -0.88 -19.86
CA GLU A 275 -10.73 -1.40 -19.34
C GLU A 275 -10.95 -0.94 -17.89
N VAL A 276 -9.93 -1.09 -17.03
CA VAL A 276 -10.00 -0.63 -15.63
C VAL A 276 -10.28 0.87 -15.53
N ASN A 277 -9.60 1.68 -16.33
CA ASN A 277 -9.80 3.13 -16.32
C ASN A 277 -11.19 3.51 -16.83
N ALA A 278 -11.69 2.86 -17.88
CA ALA A 278 -13.03 3.12 -18.40
C ALA A 278 -14.13 2.82 -17.37
N GLU A 279 -13.94 1.81 -16.52
CA GLU A 279 -14.85 1.53 -15.40
C GLU A 279 -14.74 2.58 -14.29
N LYS A 280 -13.52 2.97 -13.91
CA LYS A 280 -13.27 3.97 -12.87
C LYS A 280 -13.80 5.35 -13.23
N GLU A 281 -13.70 5.78 -14.48
CA GLU A 281 -14.23 7.07 -14.94
C GLU A 281 -15.74 7.18 -14.70
N ARG A 282 -16.49 6.08 -14.91
CA ARG A 282 -17.94 6.04 -14.61
C ARG A 282 -18.22 6.20 -13.11
N GLY A 283 -17.33 5.70 -12.27
CA GLY A 283 -17.41 5.75 -10.81
C GLY A 283 -16.81 7.01 -10.17
N ARG A 284 -16.26 7.95 -10.95
CA ARG A 284 -15.42 9.08 -10.45
C ARG A 284 -14.18 8.62 -9.68
N GLY A 285 -13.61 7.48 -10.05
CA GLY A 285 -12.31 7.02 -9.56
C GLY A 285 -11.15 7.78 -10.20
N GLY A 286 -9.96 7.65 -9.62
CA GLY A 286 -8.72 8.18 -10.16
C GLY A 286 -8.27 7.36 -11.37
N ARG A 287 -7.53 7.98 -12.28
CA ARG A 287 -6.94 7.27 -13.42
C ARG A 287 -5.63 6.61 -12.98
N ILE A 288 -5.42 5.36 -13.41
CA ILE A 288 -4.14 4.67 -13.26
C ILE A 288 -3.37 4.81 -14.57
N ARG A 289 -2.12 5.27 -14.52
CA ARG A 289 -1.24 5.36 -15.68
C ARG A 289 0.06 4.65 -15.39
N ARG A 290 0.45 3.73 -16.28
CA ARG A 290 1.77 3.11 -16.22
C ARG A 290 2.86 4.12 -16.64
N VAL A 291 3.95 4.15 -15.88
CA VAL A 291 5.16 4.92 -16.20
C VAL A 291 6.37 4.01 -16.09
N ARG A 292 7.30 4.08 -17.05
CA ARG A 292 8.46 3.17 -17.11
C ARG A 292 9.59 3.53 -16.17
N GLY A 293 9.62 4.78 -15.69
CA GLY A 293 10.65 5.29 -14.81
C GLY A 293 10.44 6.76 -14.47
N TRP A 294 11.40 7.34 -13.76
CA TRP A 294 11.29 8.68 -13.19
C TRP A 294 11.21 9.82 -14.22
N GLU A 295 11.76 9.64 -15.42
CA GLU A 295 11.59 10.62 -16.51
C GLU A 295 10.11 10.78 -16.91
N GLU A 296 9.39 9.67 -17.07
CA GLU A 296 7.97 9.68 -17.40
C GLU A 296 7.09 10.18 -16.23
N VAL A 297 7.51 9.89 -14.98
CA VAL A 297 6.87 10.46 -13.77
C VAL A 297 6.94 11.99 -13.81
N VAL A 298 8.14 12.55 -13.97
CA VAL A 298 8.36 14.00 -13.98
C VAL A 298 7.57 14.66 -15.11
N ALA A 299 7.66 14.11 -16.33
CA ALA A 299 6.95 14.63 -17.48
C ALA A 299 5.43 14.67 -17.25
N TRP A 300 4.87 13.61 -16.65
CA TRP A 300 3.44 13.57 -16.31
C TRP A 300 3.06 14.62 -15.27
N VAL A 301 3.86 14.79 -14.21
CA VAL A 301 3.58 15.78 -13.15
C VAL A 301 3.66 17.22 -13.69
N GLU A 302 4.65 17.52 -14.53
CA GLU A 302 4.79 18.85 -15.16
C GLU A 302 3.59 19.21 -16.05
N GLU A 303 3.08 18.23 -16.80
CA GLU A 303 1.92 18.40 -17.67
C GLU A 303 0.62 18.55 -16.89
N ASN A 304 0.39 17.70 -15.88
CA ASN A 304 -0.92 17.53 -15.25
C ASN A 304 -1.12 18.39 -14.00
N LYS A 305 -0.02 18.79 -13.32
CA LYS A 305 -0.04 19.58 -12.09
C LYS A 305 -1.10 19.07 -11.10
N PRO A 306 -1.00 17.78 -10.67
CA PRO A 306 -2.06 17.06 -9.96
C PRO A 306 -2.62 17.78 -8.73
#